data_AF-A0A7Z0BWS6-F1
#
_entry.id   AF-A0A7Z0BWS6-F1
#
_cell.length_a   1.000
_cell.length_b   1.000
_cell.length_c   1.000
_cell.angle_alpha   90.00
_cell.angle_beta   90.00
_cell.angle_gamma   90.00
#
_symmetry.space_group_name_H-M   'P 1'
#
loop_
_entity.id
_entity.type
_entity.pdbx_description
1 polymer ?
#
loop_
_entity_poly.entity_id
_entity_poly.type
_entity_poly.pdbx_seq_one_letter_code
_entity_poly.pdbx_strand_id
1 'polypeptide(L)'
;MKDFGLFAERDAAHAQRKLNNFTRFAERREQLLETIDLDALDRNTAFDILETDEDLAETLAFGPIYVHHLATLEAQRAEIAATLPRAA
;
A
#
# COMPACT_ATOMS: atom_id res chain seq x y z
N MET A 1 10.90 -5.39 5.98
CA MET A 1 10.01 -4.35 5.46
C MET A 1 8.84 -4.98 4.74
N LYS A 2 7.70 -5.03 5.42
CA LYS A 2 6.45 -5.62 4.94
C LYS A 2 5.68 -4.56 4.16
N ASP A 3 5.50 -4.76 2.86
CA ASP A 3 4.77 -3.82 2.00
C ASP A 3 3.25 -4.05 1.99
N PHE A 4 2.76 -4.92 2.89
CA PHE A 4 1.37 -5.39 2.94
C PHE A 4 0.86 -5.94 1.59
N GLY A 5 1.78 -6.37 0.72
CA GLY A 5 1.52 -6.83 -0.63
C GLY A 5 1.01 -5.76 -1.59
N LEU A 6 1.16 -4.46 -1.28
CA LEU A 6 0.76 -3.38 -2.20
C LEU A 6 1.62 -3.40 -3.48
N PHE A 7 2.93 -3.54 -3.34
CA PHE A 7 3.87 -3.45 -4.48
C PHE A 7 3.95 -4.76 -5.29
N ALA A 8 3.25 -5.80 -4.84
CA ALA A 8 3.01 -7.01 -5.61
C ALA A 8 1.84 -6.88 -6.61
N GLU A 9 0.96 -5.88 -6.44
CA GLU A 9 -0.19 -5.69 -7.32
C GLU A 9 0.23 -5.29 -8.74
N ARG A 10 -0.61 -5.57 -9.74
CA ARG A 10 -0.32 -5.23 -11.14
C ARG A 10 -1.45 -4.48 -11.84
N ASP A 11 -2.61 -4.41 -11.18
CA ASP A 11 -3.80 -3.69 -11.62
C ASP A 11 -3.93 -2.41 -10.79
N ALA A 12 -3.95 -1.25 -11.44
CA ALA A 12 -3.97 0.04 -10.78
C ALA A 12 -5.24 0.22 -9.91
N ALA A 13 -6.39 -0.26 -10.38
CA ALA A 13 -7.64 -0.14 -9.66
C ALA A 13 -7.64 -1.01 -8.37
N HIS A 14 -7.07 -2.21 -8.43
CA HIS A 14 -6.92 -3.09 -7.28
C HIS A 14 -5.92 -2.53 -6.28
N ALA A 15 -4.76 -2.06 -6.76
CA ALA A 15 -3.76 -1.38 -5.93
C ALA A 15 -4.38 -0.15 -5.21
N GLN A 16 -5.18 0.66 -5.91
CA GLN A 16 -5.89 1.80 -5.30
C GLN A 16 -6.88 1.37 -4.22
N ARG A 17 -7.66 0.31 -4.45
CA ARG A 17 -8.58 -0.23 -3.42
C ARG A 17 -7.81 -0.69 -2.19
N LYS A 18 -6.68 -1.35 -2.39
CA LYS A 18 -5.81 -1.84 -1.31
C LYS A 18 -5.21 -0.68 -0.51
N LEU A 19 -4.70 0.35 -1.20
CA LEU A 19 -4.19 1.57 -0.57
C LEU A 19 -5.26 2.27 0.28
N ASN A 20 -6.49 2.41 -0.23
CA ASN A 20 -7.59 2.99 0.54
C ASN A 20 -7.92 2.17 1.80
N ASN A 21 -7.83 0.84 1.72
CA ASN A 21 -8.01 -0.03 2.89
C ASN A 21 -6.88 0.16 3.91
N PHE A 22 -5.63 0.36 3.47
CA PHE A 22 -4.51 0.66 4.34
C PHE A 22 -4.62 2.02 5.01
N THR A 23 -5.09 3.06 4.31
CA THR A 23 -5.36 4.37 4.92
C THR A 23 -6.35 4.24 6.08
N ARG A 24 -7.48 3.56 5.85
CA ARG A 24 -8.48 3.31 6.91
C ARG A 24 -7.98 2.40 8.03
N PHE A 25 -7.04 1.50 7.71
CA PHE A 25 -6.40 0.67 8.73
C PHE A 25 -5.45 1.49 9.59
N ALA A 26 -4.65 2.37 8.99
CA ALA A 26 -3.77 3.29 9.71
C ALA A 26 -4.55 4.22 10.63
N GLU A 27 -5.66 4.82 10.17
CA GLU A 27 -6.52 5.66 11.01
C GLU A 27 -7.03 4.92 12.26
N ARG A 28 -7.42 3.65 12.13
CA ARG A 28 -7.85 2.81 13.26
C ARG A 28 -6.68 2.39 14.15
N ARG A 29 -5.51 2.21 13.56
CA ARG A 29 -4.29 1.82 14.27
C ARG A 29 -3.74 2.97 15.10
N GLU A 30 -3.77 4.19 14.58
CA GLU A 30 -3.40 5.42 15.31
C GLU A 30 -4.23 5.55 16.60
N GLN A 31 -5.55 5.43 16.49
CA GLN A 31 -6.46 5.43 17.66
C GLN A 31 -6.14 4.32 18.67
N LEU A 32 -5.76 3.13 18.19
CA LEU A 32 -5.37 2.04 19.07
C LEU A 32 -4.06 2.36 19.81
N LEU A 33 -3.05 2.85 19.08
CA LEU A 33 -1.73 3.16 19.63
C LEU A 33 -1.79 4.28 20.68
N GLU A 34 -2.70 5.24 20.53
CA GLU A 34 -2.96 6.27 21.56
C GLU A 34 -3.47 5.70 22.89
N THR A 35 -4.02 4.48 22.89
CA THR A 35 -4.64 3.85 24.07
C THR A 35 -3.82 2.71 24.67
N ILE A 36 -2.80 2.23 23.96
CA ILE A 36 -1.93 1.15 24.44
C ILE A 36 -0.85 1.72 25.34
N ASP A 37 -0.65 1.09 26.50
CA ASP A 37 0.55 1.29 27.31
C ASP A 37 1.68 0.39 26.79
N LEU A 38 2.58 0.95 25.99
CA LEU A 38 3.71 0.22 25.40
C LEU A 38 4.70 -0.28 26.46
N ASP A 39 4.81 0.42 27.60
CA ASP A 39 5.74 0.07 28.68
C ASP A 39 5.23 -1.14 29.49
N ALA A 40 3.93 -1.42 29.42
CA ALA A 40 3.32 -2.60 30.03
C ALA A 40 3.48 -3.88 29.18
N LEU A 41 3.95 -3.77 27.94
CA LEU A 41 4.14 -4.90 27.03
C LEU A 41 5.54 -5.51 27.18
N ASP A 42 5.68 -6.78 26.82
CA ASP A 42 7.01 -7.34 26.63
C ASP A 42 7.70 -6.70 25.42
N ARG A 43 9.03 -6.67 25.47
CA ARG A 43 9.86 -5.99 24.48
C ARG A 43 9.59 -6.44 23.05
N ASN A 44 9.34 -7.74 22.82
CA ASN A 44 9.16 -8.26 21.47
C ASN A 44 7.80 -7.79 20.93
N THR A 45 6.75 -7.86 21.74
CA THR A 45 5.43 -7.36 21.36
C THR A 45 5.46 -5.86 21.08
N ALA A 46 6.11 -5.07 21.93
CA ALA A 46 6.25 -3.63 21.71
C ALA A 46 7.03 -3.33 20.41
N PHE A 47 8.10 -4.07 20.15
CA PHE A 47 8.88 -3.93 18.92
C PHE A 47 8.07 -4.28 17.67
N ASP A 48 7.38 -5.42 17.66
CA ASP A 48 6.56 -5.86 16.51
C ASP A 48 5.45 -4.84 16.19
N ILE A 49 4.88 -4.20 17.21
CA ILE A 49 3.89 -3.13 17.05
C ILE A 49 4.53 -1.93 16.36
N LEU A 50 5.69 -1.46 16.83
CA LEU A 50 6.36 -0.30 16.24
C LEU A 50 6.87 -0.59 14.82
N GLU A 51 7.46 -1.76 14.57
CA GLU A 51 7.92 -2.18 13.25
C GLU A 51 6.74 -2.26 12.26
N THR A 52 5.61 -2.82 12.67
CA THR A 52 4.39 -2.86 11.83
C THR A 52 3.89 -1.46 11.50
N ASP A 53 4.05 -0.50 12.42
CA ASP A 53 3.61 0.88 12.20
C ASP A 53 4.52 1.62 11.21
N GLU A 54 5.84 1.43 11.34
CA GLU A 54 6.84 1.95 10.41
C GLU A 54 6.62 1.39 8.99
N ASP A 55 6.47 0.07 8.86
CA ASP A 55 6.18 -0.60 7.59
C ASP A 55 4.89 -0.04 6.94
N LEU A 56 3.86 0.24 7.74
CA LEU A 56 2.59 0.78 7.26
C LEU A 56 2.73 2.23 6.80
N ALA A 57 3.44 3.06 7.57
CA ALA A 57 3.71 4.45 7.24
C ALA A 57 4.48 4.55 5.92
N GLU A 58 5.48 3.69 5.72
CA GLU A 58 6.24 3.63 4.47
C GLU A 58 5.36 3.20 3.29
N THR A 59 4.54 2.17 3.48
CA THR A 59 3.60 1.70 2.45
C THR A 59 2.62 2.80 2.04
N LEU A 60 2.15 3.61 2.99
CA LEU A 60 1.27 4.75 2.72
C LEU A 60 1.99 5.92 2.04
N ALA A 61 3.26 6.17 2.38
CA ALA A 61 4.05 7.23 1.76
C ALA A 61 4.34 6.93 0.28
N PHE A 62 4.72 5.69 -0.04
CA PHE A 62 5.07 5.30 -1.42
C PHE A 62 3.90 4.76 -2.24
N GLY A 63 2.82 4.33 -1.59
CA GLY A 63 1.64 3.76 -2.25
C GLY A 63 1.04 4.62 -3.37
N PRO A 64 0.81 5.93 -3.18
CA PRO A 64 0.28 6.80 -4.23
C PRO A 64 1.16 6.86 -5.48
N ILE A 65 2.48 6.89 -5.30
CA ILE A 65 3.46 6.90 -6.40
C ILE A 65 3.35 5.59 -7.19
N TYR A 66 3.25 4.47 -6.48
CA TYR A 66 3.12 3.17 -7.10
C TYR A 66 1.82 3.00 -7.91
N VAL A 67 0.69 3.44 -7.36
CA VAL A 67 -0.60 3.40 -8.07
C VAL A 67 -0.56 4.27 -9.33
N HIS A 68 0.01 5.48 -9.23
CA HIS A 68 0.19 6.36 -10.37
C HIS A 68 1.07 5.71 -11.46
N HIS A 69 2.13 5.03 -11.06
CA HIS A 69 3.00 4.29 -11.98
C HIS A 69 2.22 3.18 -12.72
N LEU A 70 1.42 2.38 -12.01
CA LEU A 70 0.59 1.34 -12.64
C LEU A 70 -0.41 1.93 -13.64
N ALA A 71 -1.14 2.99 -13.25
CA ALA A 71 -2.10 3.65 -14.12
C ALA A 71 -1.44 4.20 -15.40
N THR A 72 -0.23 4.74 -15.27
CA THR A 72 0.56 5.24 -16.41
C THR A 72 0.95 4.09 -17.35
N LEU A 73 1.40 2.96 -16.81
CA LEU A 73 1.73 1.78 -17.63
C LEU A 73 0.50 1.20 -18.35
N GLU A 74 -0.65 1.17 -17.68
CA GLU A 74 -1.91 0.71 -18.29
C GLU A 74 -2.35 1.63 -19.44
N ALA A 75 -2.29 2.94 -19.26
CA ALA A 75 -2.59 3.91 -20.31
C ALA A 75 -1.65 3.75 -21.51
N GLN A 76 -0.34 3.63 -21.28
CA GLN A 76 0.64 3.40 -22.34
C GLN A 76 0.38 2.10 -23.10
N ARG A 77 0.02 1.01 -22.40
CA ARG A 77 -0.35 -0.26 -23.05
C ARG A 77 -1.59 -0.11 -23.92
N ALA A 78 -2.60 0.64 -23.46
CA ALA A 78 -3.81 0.89 -24.22
C ALA A 78 -3.54 1.72 -25.48
N GLU A 79 -2.69 2.75 -25.39
CA GLU A 79 -2.26 3.56 -26.54
C GLU A 79 -1.52 2.72 -27.58
N ILE A 80 -0.58 1.88 -27.15
CA ILE A 80 0.13 0.95 -28.04
C ILE A 80 -0.86 -0.02 -28.70
N ALA A 81 -1.77 -0.61 -27.93
CA ALA A 81 -2.77 -1.54 -28.47
C ALA A 81 -3.71 -0.88 -29.50
N ALA A 82 -4.03 0.40 -29.32
CA ALA A 82 -4.87 1.16 -30.26
C ALA A 82 -4.16 1.51 -31.58
N THR A 83 -2.81 1.56 -31.58
CA THR A 83 -2.01 1.90 -32.77
C THR A 83 -1.52 0.67 -33.54
N LEU A 84 -1.57 -0.52 -32.93
CA LEU A 84 -1.24 -1.76 -33.60
C LEU A 84 -2.36 -2.18 -34.57
N PRO A 85 -2.06 -2.50 -35.83
CA PRO A 85 -3.06 -3.05 -36.74
C PRO A 85 -3.55 -4.38 -36.18
N ARG A 86 -4.88 -4.58 -36.14
CA ARG A 86 -5.45 -5.88 -35.81
C ARG A 86 -4.93 -6.90 -36.81
N ALA A 87 -4.29 -7.97 -36.33
CA ALA A 87 -3.90 -9.09 -37.17
C ALA A 87 -5.16 -9.59 -37.91
N ALA A 88 -5.08 -9.59 -39.25
CA ALA A 88 -6.15 -10.01 -40.16
C ALA A 88 -6.33 -11.53 -40.15
#